data_AF-A0A1Q8DNB7-F1
#
_entry.id   AF-A0A1Q8DNB7-F1
#
_cell.length_a   1.000
_cell.length_b   1.000
_cell.length_c   1.000
_cell.angle_alpha   90.00
_cell.angle_beta   90.00
_cell.angle_gamma   90.00
#
_symmetry.space_group_name_H-M   'P 1'
#
loop_
_entity.id
_entity.type
_entity.pdbx_description
1 polymer ?
#
loop_
_entity_poly.entity_id
_entity_poly.type
_entity_poly.pdbx_seq_one_letter_code
_entity_poly.pdbx_strand_id
1 'polypeptide(L)'
;MTCTFEGCTNNKFAPHEECALHCIKSNYQDDRLKGVLSEFYDLLKIYIADLIDSKPLTSSPNLQSVLNSSPKPFVLGSNINIGEKIREGDLNDIELRDLIRKSNKSNEITISDIYFPYRDNRDDFDYFKLLNLFSSAHLIYCHLYIDNWQLDDVAIFFDDCIFYNSFDITPIQMFRKVTNCLFAECEFKSAVRVSPIEMNSIFEDSLFSGCDFKNSLRLENSVFKKEPFLDVDVDERELKLSTLEVYDCNFDGGFKLNSVHISYLWIENTNFLVGFWMLKANITTLNCINVVIDGMFDASNSSFVRAKFTRTKFLDVADFEEVKFGKADGEFLESDEHTNQFKYVTFVNASNFKNTSFFYSLDFENVDLREQPNFLKSYINSYNTNRETFRIIKYSFDSRGNTLEANRFFVQEMKAFKNELKEEGNFWDKLVYNVNDLISEFGRNYIRAITWLIISLISYTILLYLHDWYFDNFDYFIWKKLEWIWIFLNDIAKNFLPFSRFLGSKSGFEFISLLFYIWFGILIWQIVVSVKRHTQR
;
A
#
# COMPACT_ATOMS: atom_id res chain seq x y z
N MET A 1 -35.56 -15.70 -39.15
CA MET A 1 -34.11 -15.94 -39.22
C MET A 1 -33.67 -16.57 -37.91
N THR A 2 -32.66 -17.44 -37.93
CA THR A 2 -32.05 -18.03 -36.73
C THR A 2 -31.16 -17.01 -36.04
N CYS A 3 -31.03 -17.09 -34.71
CA CYS A 3 -30.04 -16.29 -33.98
C CYS A 3 -28.66 -16.52 -34.61
N THR A 4 -27.88 -15.46 -34.85
CA THR A 4 -26.56 -15.53 -35.48
C THR A 4 -25.47 -16.02 -34.52
N PHE A 5 -25.77 -16.11 -33.23
CA PHE A 5 -24.89 -16.69 -32.21
C PHE A 5 -24.64 -18.17 -32.49
N GLU A 6 -23.36 -18.57 -32.55
CA GLU A 6 -22.95 -19.92 -32.92
C GLU A 6 -23.56 -20.97 -31.98
N GLY A 7 -24.22 -21.99 -32.54
CA GLY A 7 -24.88 -23.04 -31.75
C GLY A 7 -26.27 -22.70 -31.20
N CYS A 8 -26.77 -21.46 -31.35
CA CYS A 8 -28.11 -21.10 -30.91
C CYS A 8 -29.19 -21.53 -31.92
N THR A 9 -30.11 -22.41 -31.52
CA THR A 9 -31.24 -22.87 -32.34
C THR A 9 -32.56 -22.14 -32.03
N ASN A 10 -32.53 -21.17 -31.10
CA ASN A 10 -33.72 -20.54 -30.55
C ASN A 10 -34.15 -19.31 -31.38
N ASN A 11 -35.32 -19.39 -32.02
CA ASN A 11 -35.69 -18.49 -33.14
C ASN A 11 -36.85 -17.54 -32.84
N LYS A 12 -37.20 -17.32 -31.56
CA LYS A 12 -38.42 -16.58 -31.17
C LYS A 12 -38.36 -15.07 -31.48
N PHE A 13 -37.17 -14.50 -31.73
CA PHE A 13 -36.96 -13.10 -32.19
C PHE A 13 -36.61 -13.00 -33.69
N ALA A 14 -37.43 -13.60 -34.54
CA ALA A 14 -37.08 -13.85 -35.95
C ALA A 14 -36.77 -12.66 -36.91
N PRO A 15 -36.89 -11.35 -36.56
CA PRO A 15 -36.24 -10.30 -37.36
C PRO A 15 -34.93 -9.76 -36.78
N HIS A 16 -34.49 -10.17 -35.59
CA HIS A 16 -33.25 -9.68 -34.96
C HIS A 16 -32.09 -10.67 -35.14
N GLU A 17 -30.85 -10.14 -35.16
CA GLU A 17 -29.63 -10.94 -35.26
C GLU A 17 -29.43 -11.80 -33.99
N GLU A 18 -29.86 -11.32 -32.83
CA GLU A 18 -29.70 -11.98 -31.53
C GLU A 18 -31.06 -12.28 -30.86
N CYS A 19 -31.15 -13.40 -30.14
CA CYS A 19 -32.32 -13.75 -29.31
C CYS A 19 -32.19 -13.14 -27.89
N ALA A 20 -33.25 -13.16 -27.06
CA ALA A 20 -33.16 -12.56 -25.73
C ALA A 20 -32.09 -13.17 -24.82
N LEU A 21 -31.65 -14.42 -25.02
CA LEU A 21 -30.52 -14.97 -24.24
C LEU A 21 -29.17 -14.35 -24.60
N HIS A 22 -28.99 -13.88 -25.83
CA HIS A 22 -27.70 -13.44 -26.37
C HIS A 22 -27.65 -11.96 -26.75
N CYS A 23 -28.78 -11.24 -26.66
CA CYS A 23 -28.80 -9.83 -26.99
C CYS A 23 -28.17 -8.97 -25.88
N ILE A 24 -27.51 -7.88 -26.26
CA ILE A 24 -27.11 -6.83 -25.32
C ILE A 24 -28.32 -6.33 -24.54
N LYS A 25 -28.17 -6.17 -23.21
CA LYS A 25 -29.23 -5.71 -22.32
C LYS A 25 -29.11 -4.21 -22.04
N SER A 26 -30.25 -3.58 -21.80
CA SER A 26 -30.36 -2.16 -21.45
C SER A 26 -30.68 -2.01 -19.95
N ASN A 27 -31.24 -0.87 -19.56
CA ASN A 27 -31.85 -0.73 -18.25
C ASN A 27 -33.15 -1.56 -18.13
N TYR A 28 -33.50 -1.88 -16.89
CA TYR A 28 -34.66 -2.70 -16.57
C TYR A 28 -35.97 -2.23 -17.20
N GLN A 29 -36.25 -0.92 -17.20
CA GLN A 29 -37.53 -0.39 -17.69
C GLN A 29 -37.66 -0.57 -19.21
N ASP A 30 -36.61 -0.28 -19.95
CA ASP A 30 -36.60 -0.45 -21.40
C ASP A 30 -36.76 -1.92 -21.81
N ASP A 31 -36.00 -2.81 -21.16
CA ASP A 31 -36.05 -4.24 -21.46
C ASP A 31 -37.39 -4.87 -21.05
N ARG A 32 -37.99 -4.39 -19.95
CA ARG A 32 -39.34 -4.79 -19.52
C ARG A 32 -40.40 -4.34 -20.52
N LEU A 33 -40.37 -3.08 -20.96
CA LEU A 33 -41.34 -2.53 -21.92
C LEU A 33 -41.25 -3.21 -23.30
N LYS A 34 -40.05 -3.62 -23.70
CA LYS A 34 -39.81 -4.37 -24.95
C LYS A 34 -40.15 -5.86 -24.83
N GLY A 35 -40.52 -6.35 -23.64
CA GLY A 35 -40.80 -7.77 -23.39
C GLY A 35 -39.55 -8.67 -23.37
N VAL A 36 -38.35 -8.08 -23.34
CA VAL A 36 -37.07 -8.83 -23.36
C VAL A 36 -36.91 -9.66 -22.09
N LEU A 37 -37.32 -9.15 -20.93
CA LEU A 37 -37.14 -9.84 -19.65
C LEU A 37 -37.98 -11.12 -19.53
N SER A 38 -39.28 -11.05 -19.87
CA SER A 38 -40.17 -12.21 -19.85
C SER A 38 -39.73 -13.26 -20.88
N GLU A 39 -39.32 -12.81 -22.05
CA GLU A 39 -38.85 -13.72 -23.10
C GLU A 39 -37.50 -14.34 -22.76
N PHE A 40 -36.57 -13.59 -22.15
CA PHE A 40 -35.33 -14.12 -21.60
C PHE A 40 -35.61 -15.27 -20.62
N TYR A 41 -36.54 -15.06 -19.68
CA TYR A 41 -36.92 -16.07 -18.69
C TYR A 41 -37.48 -17.34 -19.36
N ASP A 42 -38.41 -17.21 -20.30
CA ASP A 42 -38.99 -18.36 -21.01
C ASP A 42 -37.93 -19.13 -21.80
N LEU A 43 -37.04 -18.43 -22.53
CA LEU A 43 -35.96 -19.07 -23.27
C LEU A 43 -34.95 -19.73 -22.34
N LEU A 44 -34.66 -19.13 -21.18
CA LEU A 44 -33.76 -19.70 -20.18
C LEU A 44 -34.36 -20.98 -19.57
N LYS A 45 -35.68 -21.01 -19.28
CA LYS A 45 -36.38 -22.22 -18.84
C LYS A 45 -36.22 -23.36 -19.84
N ILE A 46 -36.41 -23.06 -21.14
CA ILE A 46 -36.26 -24.04 -22.22
C ILE A 46 -34.82 -24.55 -22.31
N TYR A 47 -33.85 -23.62 -22.33
CA TYR A 47 -32.42 -23.93 -22.37
C TYR A 47 -32.01 -24.87 -21.22
N ILE A 48 -32.42 -24.53 -19.99
CA ILE A 48 -32.11 -25.35 -18.81
C ILE A 48 -32.78 -26.73 -18.88
N ALA A 49 -34.04 -26.81 -19.35
CA ALA A 49 -34.71 -28.09 -19.53
C ALA A 49 -33.99 -28.98 -20.57
N ASP A 50 -33.59 -28.41 -21.72
CA ASP A 50 -32.82 -29.10 -22.75
C ASP A 50 -31.46 -29.59 -22.23
N LEU A 51 -30.77 -28.80 -21.40
CA LEU A 51 -29.52 -29.20 -20.76
C LEU A 51 -29.68 -30.39 -19.80
N ILE A 52 -30.78 -30.44 -19.06
CA ILE A 52 -31.08 -31.58 -18.17
C ILE A 52 -31.39 -32.82 -18.99
N ASP A 53 -32.24 -32.68 -20.01
CA ASP A 53 -32.69 -33.79 -20.85
C ASP A 53 -31.55 -34.39 -21.68
N SER A 54 -30.52 -33.61 -22.00
CA SER A 54 -29.35 -34.02 -22.80
C SER A 54 -28.22 -34.68 -22.00
N LYS A 55 -28.20 -34.58 -20.65
CA LYS A 55 -27.22 -35.28 -19.80
C LYS A 55 -27.66 -36.73 -19.54
N PRO A 56 -27.00 -37.77 -20.10
CA PRO A 56 -27.36 -39.15 -19.78
C PRO A 56 -27.06 -39.46 -18.31
N LEU A 57 -28.01 -40.08 -17.61
CA LEU A 57 -27.87 -40.61 -16.25
C LEU A 57 -26.67 -41.57 -16.18
N THR A 58 -25.49 -41.07 -15.80
CA THR A 58 -24.38 -41.92 -15.36
C THR A 58 -24.70 -42.40 -13.95
N SER A 59 -25.04 -43.68 -13.86
CA SER A 59 -25.28 -44.40 -12.61
C SER A 59 -24.03 -44.36 -11.72
N SER A 60 -24.10 -43.63 -10.60
CA SER A 60 -23.12 -43.76 -9.52
C SER A 60 -23.41 -45.02 -8.68
N PRO A 61 -22.42 -45.88 -8.34
CA PRO A 61 -22.65 -47.22 -7.79
C PRO A 61 -23.03 -47.29 -6.29
N ASN A 62 -23.15 -46.17 -5.59
CA ASN A 62 -23.18 -46.17 -4.12
C ASN A 62 -24.56 -46.04 -3.46
N LEU A 63 -25.64 -46.35 -4.18
CA LEU A 63 -27.02 -46.20 -3.67
C LEU A 63 -27.73 -47.53 -3.33
N GLN A 64 -27.00 -48.57 -2.92
CA GLN A 64 -27.64 -49.80 -2.37
C GLN A 64 -27.47 -49.96 -0.85
N SER A 65 -26.59 -49.20 -0.19
CA SER A 65 -26.36 -49.35 1.25
C SER A 65 -27.22 -48.42 2.13
N VAL A 66 -27.85 -47.38 1.57
CA VAL A 66 -28.61 -46.37 2.34
C VAL A 66 -30.13 -46.63 2.33
N LEU A 67 -30.65 -47.50 1.46
CA LEU A 67 -32.09 -47.73 1.28
C LEU A 67 -32.73 -48.72 2.27
N ASN A 68 -31.98 -49.34 3.19
CA ASN A 68 -32.50 -50.42 4.05
C ASN A 68 -32.81 -50.04 5.51
N SER A 69 -32.97 -48.76 5.84
CA SER A 69 -33.39 -48.38 7.21
C SER A 69 -34.35 -47.19 7.29
N SER A 70 -35.59 -47.36 6.82
CA SER A 70 -36.72 -46.61 7.39
C SER A 70 -38.06 -47.32 7.14
N PRO A 71 -38.91 -47.52 8.17
CA PRO A 71 -40.17 -48.22 8.03
C PRO A 71 -41.31 -47.22 7.74
N LYS A 72 -41.64 -47.04 6.46
CA LYS A 72 -42.98 -46.68 5.94
C LYS A 72 -42.92 -46.68 4.40
N PRO A 73 -43.77 -47.45 3.69
CA PRO A 73 -43.74 -47.48 2.23
C PRO A 73 -44.49 -46.26 1.70
N PHE A 74 -43.76 -45.22 1.31
CA PHE A 74 -44.28 -44.24 0.37
C PHE A 74 -44.06 -44.83 -1.03
N VAL A 75 -45.15 -45.08 -1.74
CA VAL A 75 -45.14 -45.67 -3.09
C VAL A 75 -44.49 -44.67 -4.04
N LEU A 76 -43.24 -44.92 -4.42
CA LEU A 76 -42.48 -44.15 -5.41
C LEU A 76 -43.00 -44.49 -6.82
N GLY A 77 -44.11 -43.87 -7.20
CA GLY A 77 -44.64 -43.91 -8.56
C GLY A 77 -44.39 -42.58 -9.27
N SER A 78 -43.31 -42.47 -10.04
CA SER A 78 -43.18 -41.73 -11.31
C SER A 78 -41.73 -41.42 -11.63
N ASN A 79 -41.29 -41.77 -12.85
CA ASN A 79 -40.17 -41.10 -13.50
C ASN A 79 -40.59 -39.64 -13.71
N ILE A 80 -40.29 -38.76 -12.76
CA ILE A 80 -40.53 -37.33 -12.93
C ILE A 80 -39.57 -36.85 -14.01
N ASN A 81 -40.10 -36.50 -15.17
CA ASN A 81 -39.36 -35.80 -16.20
C ASN A 81 -39.16 -34.35 -15.74
N ILE A 82 -37.97 -34.07 -15.21
CA ILE A 82 -37.64 -32.76 -14.62
C ILE A 82 -37.63 -31.67 -15.71
N GLY A 83 -37.12 -31.97 -16.90
CA GLY A 83 -37.13 -31.02 -18.03
C GLY A 83 -38.55 -30.59 -18.39
N GLU A 84 -39.47 -31.55 -18.52
CA GLU A 84 -40.88 -31.28 -18.79
C GLU A 84 -41.55 -30.44 -17.68
N LYS A 85 -41.26 -30.75 -16.41
CA LYS A 85 -41.76 -29.97 -15.27
C LYS A 85 -41.22 -28.54 -15.22
N ILE A 86 -39.99 -28.30 -15.67
CA ILE A 86 -39.44 -26.94 -15.77
C ILE A 86 -40.08 -26.17 -16.93
N ARG A 87 -40.32 -26.82 -18.08
CA ARG A 87 -40.96 -26.19 -19.25
C ARG A 87 -42.39 -25.76 -18.96
N GLU A 88 -43.20 -26.67 -18.43
CA GLU A 88 -44.65 -26.47 -18.30
C GLU A 88 -45.08 -26.00 -16.91
N GLY A 89 -44.21 -26.12 -15.92
CA GLY A 89 -44.50 -25.80 -14.52
C GLY A 89 -44.50 -24.31 -14.20
N ASP A 90 -45.44 -23.90 -13.34
CA ASP A 90 -45.41 -22.60 -12.68
C ASP A 90 -44.40 -22.60 -11.54
N LEU A 91 -43.23 -21.98 -11.77
CA LEU A 91 -42.16 -21.90 -10.77
C LEU A 91 -42.47 -20.89 -9.66
N ASN A 92 -43.62 -20.22 -9.67
CA ASN A 92 -44.10 -19.50 -8.50
C ASN A 92 -44.70 -20.45 -7.45
N ASP A 93 -45.09 -21.67 -7.84
CA ASP A 93 -45.51 -22.71 -6.91
C ASP A 93 -44.31 -23.28 -6.12
N ILE A 94 -44.33 -23.06 -4.80
CA ILE A 94 -43.28 -23.51 -3.88
C ILE A 94 -43.22 -25.04 -3.82
N GLU A 95 -44.36 -25.72 -3.82
CA GLU A 95 -44.40 -27.19 -3.70
C GLU A 95 -43.79 -27.85 -4.94
N LEU A 96 -44.05 -27.28 -6.12
CA LEU A 96 -43.45 -27.74 -7.37
C LEU A 96 -41.93 -27.54 -7.37
N ARG A 97 -41.44 -26.38 -6.94
CA ARG A 97 -39.99 -26.11 -6.84
C ARG A 97 -39.30 -27.08 -5.88
N ASP A 98 -39.90 -27.32 -4.72
CA ASP A 98 -39.38 -28.27 -3.73
C ASP A 98 -39.33 -29.71 -4.26
N LEU A 99 -40.36 -30.11 -5.02
CA LEU A 99 -40.42 -31.43 -5.66
C LEU A 99 -39.33 -31.57 -6.74
N ILE A 100 -39.12 -30.53 -7.56
CA ILE A 100 -38.05 -30.51 -8.57
C ILE A 100 -36.68 -30.59 -7.88
N ARG A 101 -36.43 -29.73 -6.88
CA ARG A 101 -35.17 -29.68 -6.14
C ARG A 101 -34.82 -31.02 -5.47
N LYS A 102 -35.81 -31.71 -4.89
CA LYS A 102 -35.62 -33.06 -4.30
C LYS A 102 -35.35 -34.14 -5.34
N SER A 103 -35.86 -33.99 -6.56
CA SER A 103 -35.78 -35.01 -7.61
C SER A 103 -34.57 -34.85 -8.52
N ASN A 104 -33.96 -33.65 -8.55
CA ASN A 104 -32.84 -33.31 -9.42
C ASN A 104 -31.52 -33.95 -8.96
N LYS A 105 -31.18 -35.10 -9.56
CA LYS A 105 -29.94 -35.86 -9.25
C LYS A 105 -28.66 -35.12 -9.66
N SER A 106 -28.71 -34.27 -10.70
CA SER A 106 -27.62 -33.38 -11.08
C SER A 106 -27.82 -32.05 -10.37
N ASN A 107 -27.40 -32.03 -9.12
CA ASN A 107 -27.53 -30.88 -8.23
C ASN A 107 -26.76 -29.62 -8.68
N GLU A 108 -26.13 -29.67 -9.87
CA GLU A 108 -25.28 -28.65 -10.47
C GLU A 108 -25.75 -28.34 -11.89
N ILE A 109 -25.81 -27.05 -12.21
CA ILE A 109 -26.00 -26.55 -13.56
C ILE A 109 -24.78 -25.78 -14.05
N THR A 110 -24.43 -25.96 -15.31
CA THR A 110 -23.42 -25.16 -16.00
C THR A 110 -24.12 -24.40 -17.11
N ILE A 111 -24.01 -23.08 -17.10
CA ILE A 111 -24.62 -22.16 -18.05
C ILE A 111 -23.47 -21.43 -18.74
N SER A 112 -23.48 -21.42 -20.07
CA SER A 112 -22.46 -20.72 -20.83
C SER A 112 -23.06 -19.70 -21.80
N ASP A 113 -22.31 -18.61 -22.03
CA ASP A 113 -22.56 -17.65 -23.11
C ASP A 113 -23.91 -16.89 -23.02
N ILE A 114 -24.47 -16.73 -21.82
CA ILE A 114 -25.77 -16.05 -21.62
C ILE A 114 -25.60 -14.61 -21.12
N TYR A 115 -26.44 -13.72 -21.66
CA TYR A 115 -26.53 -12.31 -21.30
C TYR A 115 -27.66 -12.09 -20.30
N PHE A 116 -27.34 -12.15 -19.00
CA PHE A 116 -28.28 -11.99 -17.90
C PHE A 116 -28.73 -10.53 -17.73
N PRO A 117 -30.04 -10.23 -17.89
CA PRO A 117 -30.56 -8.88 -17.75
C PRO A 117 -30.71 -8.46 -16.29
N TYR A 118 -30.98 -7.16 -16.10
CA TYR A 118 -31.41 -6.62 -14.83
C TYR A 118 -32.63 -7.38 -14.28
N ARG A 119 -32.74 -7.44 -12.94
CA ARG A 119 -33.73 -8.24 -12.23
C ARG A 119 -34.52 -7.40 -11.23
N ASP A 120 -35.81 -7.69 -11.09
CA ASP A 120 -36.64 -7.31 -9.95
C ASP A 120 -37.23 -8.60 -9.32
N ASN A 121 -37.06 -8.79 -8.02
CA ASN A 121 -37.53 -9.99 -7.32
C ASN A 121 -39.07 -10.09 -7.25
N ARG A 122 -39.78 -9.01 -7.57
CA ARG A 122 -41.25 -8.97 -7.65
C ARG A 122 -41.79 -9.46 -8.98
N ASP A 123 -40.93 -9.70 -9.97
CA ASP A 123 -41.38 -10.17 -11.28
C ASP A 123 -41.81 -11.64 -11.24
N ASP A 124 -42.88 -11.94 -11.98
CA ASP A 124 -43.37 -13.32 -12.16
C ASP A 124 -42.41 -14.17 -13.01
N PHE A 125 -41.51 -13.52 -13.76
CA PHE A 125 -40.49 -14.10 -14.64
C PHE A 125 -39.07 -13.96 -14.07
N ASP A 126 -38.94 -14.09 -12.74
CA ASP A 126 -37.65 -14.02 -12.05
C ASP A 126 -36.81 -15.29 -12.26
N TYR A 127 -35.73 -15.18 -13.04
CA TYR A 127 -34.82 -16.28 -13.31
C TYR A 127 -34.05 -16.80 -12.08
N PHE A 128 -33.98 -16.05 -10.97
CA PHE A 128 -33.44 -16.60 -9.71
C PHE A 128 -34.32 -17.73 -9.16
N LYS A 129 -35.64 -17.69 -9.38
CA LYS A 129 -36.55 -18.79 -9.01
C LYS A 129 -36.19 -20.09 -9.73
N LEU A 130 -35.69 -19.99 -10.96
CA LEU A 130 -35.24 -21.10 -11.80
C LEU A 130 -33.87 -21.62 -11.37
N LEU A 131 -32.92 -20.71 -11.07
CA LEU A 131 -31.58 -21.10 -10.61
C LEU A 131 -31.61 -21.75 -9.22
N ASN A 132 -32.56 -21.38 -8.35
CA ASN A 132 -32.76 -21.98 -7.04
C ASN A 132 -33.29 -23.44 -7.08
N LEU A 133 -33.54 -23.99 -8.27
CA LEU A 133 -33.84 -25.41 -8.43
C LEU A 133 -32.61 -26.31 -8.33
N PHE A 134 -31.40 -25.73 -8.36
CA PHE A 134 -30.12 -26.42 -8.30
C PHE A 134 -29.41 -26.09 -6.99
N SER A 135 -28.58 -27.01 -6.48
CA SER A 135 -27.72 -26.71 -5.34
C SER A 135 -26.48 -25.91 -5.74
N SER A 136 -26.17 -25.87 -7.04
CA SER A 136 -25.07 -25.06 -7.54
C SER A 136 -25.21 -24.63 -9.00
N ALA A 137 -24.59 -23.50 -9.32
CA ALA A 137 -24.54 -22.91 -10.65
C ALA A 137 -23.11 -22.49 -11.02
N HIS A 138 -22.63 -22.96 -12.16
CA HIS A 138 -21.38 -22.53 -12.79
C HIS A 138 -21.70 -21.72 -14.03
N LEU A 139 -21.33 -20.44 -14.03
CA LEU A 139 -21.53 -19.53 -15.16
C LEU A 139 -20.21 -19.31 -15.88
N ILE A 140 -20.18 -19.58 -17.19
CA ILE A 140 -18.99 -19.50 -18.03
C ILE A 140 -19.23 -18.52 -19.19
N TYR A 141 -18.32 -17.60 -19.47
CA TYR A 141 -18.45 -16.64 -20.59
C TYR A 141 -19.78 -15.86 -20.57
N CYS A 142 -20.36 -15.65 -19.39
CA CYS A 142 -21.64 -14.99 -19.24
C CYS A 142 -21.48 -13.47 -19.12
N HIS A 143 -22.49 -12.73 -19.58
CA HIS A 143 -22.54 -11.28 -19.54
C HIS A 143 -23.62 -10.86 -18.53
N LEU A 144 -23.24 -10.15 -17.48
CA LEU A 144 -24.12 -9.81 -16.36
C LEU A 144 -24.40 -8.31 -16.28
N TYR A 145 -25.69 -7.96 -16.30
CA TYR A 145 -26.22 -6.60 -16.14
C TYR A 145 -26.98 -6.42 -14.81
N ILE A 146 -26.76 -7.32 -13.86
CA ILE A 146 -27.30 -7.23 -12.51
C ILE A 146 -26.31 -6.57 -11.56
N ASP A 147 -26.85 -6.05 -10.45
CA ASP A 147 -26.04 -5.31 -9.48
C ASP A 147 -25.61 -6.18 -8.29
N ASN A 148 -26.21 -7.35 -8.09
CA ASN A 148 -25.83 -8.30 -7.04
C ASN A 148 -26.31 -9.70 -7.40
N TRP A 149 -25.72 -10.70 -6.76
CA TRP A 149 -26.13 -12.09 -6.89
C TRP A 149 -26.59 -12.66 -5.54
N GLN A 150 -27.86 -12.41 -5.18
CA GLN A 150 -28.45 -12.91 -3.93
C GLN A 150 -29.30 -14.16 -4.17
N LEU A 151 -28.66 -15.33 -4.18
CA LEU A 151 -29.32 -16.64 -4.18
C LEU A 151 -29.01 -17.38 -2.87
N ASP A 152 -30.05 -17.66 -2.09
CA ASP A 152 -29.95 -18.47 -0.88
C ASP A 152 -29.75 -19.95 -1.24
N ASP A 153 -28.85 -20.64 -0.54
CA ASP A 153 -28.61 -22.10 -0.65
C ASP A 153 -28.22 -22.62 -2.06
N VAL A 154 -27.72 -21.75 -2.93
CA VAL A 154 -27.13 -22.12 -4.22
C VAL A 154 -25.66 -21.75 -4.20
N ALA A 155 -24.79 -22.74 -4.38
CA ALA A 155 -23.37 -22.49 -4.49
C ALA A 155 -23.02 -21.97 -5.89
N ILE A 156 -22.26 -20.88 -6.02
CA ILE A 156 -21.96 -20.27 -7.33
C ILE A 156 -20.48 -20.25 -7.64
N PHE A 157 -20.16 -20.29 -8.92
CA PHE A 157 -18.84 -20.00 -9.48
C PHE A 157 -18.99 -19.26 -10.83
N PHE A 158 -18.22 -18.18 -11.00
CA PHE A 158 -18.16 -17.39 -12.24
C PHE A 158 -16.78 -17.55 -12.89
N ASP A 159 -16.78 -17.93 -14.17
CA ASP A 159 -15.58 -18.21 -14.95
C ASP A 159 -15.63 -17.39 -16.25
N ASP A 160 -14.60 -16.59 -16.53
CA ASP A 160 -14.50 -15.73 -17.72
C ASP A 160 -15.76 -14.85 -17.97
N CYS A 161 -16.43 -14.39 -16.91
CA CYS A 161 -17.67 -13.60 -17.01
C CYS A 161 -17.39 -12.08 -17.05
N ILE A 162 -18.29 -11.32 -17.71
CA ILE A 162 -18.22 -9.86 -17.81
C ILE A 162 -19.36 -9.21 -17.04
N PHE A 163 -19.04 -8.34 -16.09
CA PHE A 163 -19.98 -7.58 -15.27
C PHE A 163 -20.02 -6.13 -15.74
N TYR A 164 -21.17 -5.69 -16.27
CA TYR A 164 -21.32 -4.36 -16.87
C TYR A 164 -21.66 -3.27 -15.86
N ASN A 165 -22.47 -3.61 -14.85
CA ASN A 165 -22.95 -2.67 -13.84
C ASN A 165 -22.11 -2.74 -12.57
N SER A 166 -22.36 -1.81 -11.64
CA SER A 166 -21.78 -1.89 -10.30
C SER A 166 -22.23 -3.16 -9.62
N PHE A 167 -21.31 -3.91 -9.02
CA PHE A 167 -21.60 -5.25 -8.50
C PHE A 167 -21.29 -5.38 -7.02
N ASP A 168 -22.31 -5.70 -6.22
CA ASP A 168 -22.23 -5.96 -4.80
C ASP A 168 -22.05 -7.47 -4.55
N ILE A 169 -20.93 -7.82 -3.92
CA ILE A 169 -20.59 -9.17 -3.51
C ILE A 169 -20.89 -9.29 -2.02
N THR A 170 -21.77 -10.24 -1.70
CA THR A 170 -22.15 -10.57 -0.32
C THR A 170 -21.66 -11.98 0.03
N PRO A 171 -21.56 -12.33 1.32
CA PRO A 171 -21.17 -13.69 1.71
C PRO A 171 -22.16 -14.73 1.17
N ILE A 172 -21.70 -15.53 0.21
CA ILE A 172 -22.47 -16.60 -0.43
C ILE A 172 -21.63 -17.88 -0.39
N GLN A 173 -22.28 -19.03 -0.36
CA GLN A 173 -21.58 -20.31 -0.42
C GLN A 173 -20.93 -20.48 -1.80
N MET A 174 -19.64 -20.78 -1.86
CA MET A 174 -18.92 -21.01 -3.11
C MET A 174 -19.16 -22.43 -3.64
N PHE A 175 -19.35 -22.58 -4.95
CA PHE A 175 -19.41 -23.90 -5.57
C PHE A 175 -18.01 -24.52 -5.68
N ARG A 176 -17.69 -25.46 -4.79
CA ARG A 176 -16.40 -26.15 -4.77
C ARG A 176 -16.33 -27.20 -5.87
N LYS A 177 -15.73 -26.88 -7.02
CA LYS A 177 -15.35 -27.94 -7.97
C LYS A 177 -14.08 -27.75 -8.82
N VAL A 178 -13.59 -26.54 -9.08
CA VAL A 178 -12.46 -26.38 -10.04
C VAL A 178 -11.44 -25.32 -9.63
N THR A 179 -11.85 -24.19 -9.08
CA THR A 179 -10.99 -23.11 -8.57
C THR A 179 -11.30 -22.85 -7.10
N ASN A 180 -10.31 -22.40 -6.33
CA ASN A 180 -10.49 -22.09 -4.90
C ASN A 180 -11.07 -20.67 -4.69
N CYS A 181 -11.77 -20.09 -5.68
CA CYS A 181 -12.32 -18.73 -5.65
C CYS A 181 -13.70 -18.61 -6.30
N LEU A 182 -14.44 -17.53 -5.97
CA LEU A 182 -15.78 -17.26 -6.49
C LEU A 182 -15.80 -16.72 -7.93
N PHE A 183 -14.81 -15.91 -8.30
CA PHE A 183 -14.64 -15.29 -9.61
C PHE A 183 -13.26 -15.65 -10.17
N ALA A 184 -13.23 -16.32 -11.32
CA ALA A 184 -12.02 -16.63 -12.06
C ALA A 184 -12.02 -15.91 -13.41
N GLU A 185 -10.93 -15.21 -13.73
CA GLU A 185 -10.71 -14.52 -15.02
C GLU A 185 -11.86 -13.56 -15.44
N CYS A 186 -12.64 -13.09 -14.47
CA CYS A 186 -13.78 -12.21 -14.71
C CYS A 186 -13.36 -10.76 -14.94
N GLU A 187 -14.13 -10.03 -15.76
CA GLU A 187 -13.94 -8.60 -16.00
C GLU A 187 -15.07 -7.77 -15.39
N PHE A 188 -14.72 -6.83 -14.51
CA PHE A 188 -15.64 -5.87 -13.92
C PHE A 188 -15.48 -4.49 -14.57
N LYS A 189 -16.49 -4.09 -15.36
CA LYS A 189 -16.49 -2.81 -16.09
C LYS A 189 -16.79 -1.60 -15.19
N SER A 190 -17.45 -1.82 -14.06
CA SER A 190 -17.86 -0.78 -13.11
C SER A 190 -17.34 -1.07 -11.70
N ALA A 191 -17.78 -0.29 -10.71
CA ALA A 191 -17.35 -0.41 -9.32
C ALA A 191 -17.81 -1.74 -8.70
N VAL A 192 -16.94 -2.35 -7.90
CA VAL A 192 -17.20 -3.59 -7.16
C VAL A 192 -17.15 -3.31 -5.68
N ARG A 193 -18.16 -3.76 -4.93
CA ARG A 193 -18.21 -3.61 -3.48
C ARG A 193 -18.41 -4.98 -2.84
N VAL A 194 -17.47 -5.38 -2.00
CA VAL A 194 -17.57 -6.56 -1.15
C VAL A 194 -18.02 -6.09 0.22
N SER A 195 -19.25 -6.41 0.58
CA SER A 195 -19.85 -5.95 1.83
C SER A 195 -20.74 -7.04 2.42
N PRO A 196 -20.87 -7.11 3.75
CA PRO A 196 -21.68 -8.13 4.40
C PRO A 196 -23.19 -7.89 4.17
N ILE A 197 -23.99 -8.94 4.39
CA ILE A 197 -25.42 -8.78 4.67
C ILE A 197 -25.55 -8.65 6.20
N GLU A 198 -26.58 -7.96 6.71
CA GLU A 198 -26.78 -7.69 8.15
C GLU A 198 -26.58 -8.91 9.09
N MET A 199 -26.79 -10.13 8.60
CA MET A 199 -26.69 -11.37 9.38
C MET A 199 -25.36 -12.14 9.21
N ASN A 200 -24.54 -11.85 8.20
CA ASN A 200 -23.29 -12.55 7.96
C ASN A 200 -22.22 -11.62 7.37
N SER A 201 -21.09 -11.53 8.06
CA SER A 201 -19.92 -10.76 7.63
C SER A 201 -18.69 -11.59 7.29
N ILE A 202 -18.83 -12.92 7.28
CA ILE A 202 -17.70 -13.82 7.11
C ILE A 202 -17.63 -14.35 5.68
N PHE A 203 -16.52 -14.08 5.01
CA PHE A 203 -16.15 -14.68 3.75
C PHE A 203 -15.19 -15.85 3.99
N GLU A 204 -15.71 -17.07 3.82
CA GLU A 204 -15.00 -18.34 4.09
C GLU A 204 -14.03 -18.75 2.97
N ASP A 205 -14.30 -18.31 1.74
CA ASP A 205 -13.56 -18.69 0.54
C ASP A 205 -12.90 -17.46 -0.10
N SER A 206 -11.88 -17.69 -0.93
CA SER A 206 -11.24 -16.62 -1.71
C SER A 206 -12.22 -16.07 -2.75
N LEU A 207 -12.05 -14.82 -3.13
CA LEU A 207 -13.01 -14.15 -4.00
C LEU A 207 -12.55 -14.13 -5.45
N PHE A 208 -11.32 -13.70 -5.69
CA PHE A 208 -10.86 -13.35 -7.03
C PHE A 208 -9.60 -14.12 -7.41
N SER A 209 -9.55 -14.57 -8.66
CA SER A 209 -8.36 -15.12 -9.31
C SER A 209 -8.33 -14.59 -10.73
N GLY A 210 -7.28 -13.85 -11.10
CA GLY A 210 -7.10 -13.34 -12.47
C GLY A 210 -8.14 -12.33 -12.93
N CYS A 211 -8.91 -11.72 -12.02
CA CYS A 211 -9.95 -10.76 -12.38
C CYS A 211 -9.36 -9.39 -12.76
N ASP A 212 -10.03 -8.70 -13.69
CA ASP A 212 -9.69 -7.35 -14.12
C ASP A 212 -10.75 -6.34 -13.66
N PHE A 213 -10.32 -5.24 -13.04
CA PHE A 213 -11.18 -4.23 -12.45
C PHE A 213 -10.95 -2.88 -13.14
N LYS A 214 -11.91 -2.45 -13.97
CA LYS A 214 -11.79 -1.20 -14.73
C LYS A 214 -12.03 0.05 -13.90
N ASN A 215 -12.62 -0.08 -12.72
CA ASN A 215 -12.96 1.01 -11.81
C ASN A 215 -12.49 0.68 -10.37
N SER A 216 -13.24 1.09 -9.35
CA SER A 216 -12.88 0.85 -7.95
C SER A 216 -13.32 -0.53 -7.44
N LEU A 217 -12.50 -1.11 -6.56
CA LEU A 217 -12.83 -2.25 -5.73
C LEU A 217 -12.82 -1.82 -4.26
N ARG A 218 -13.93 -2.03 -3.55
CA ARG A 218 -14.06 -1.71 -2.13
C ARG A 218 -14.37 -2.97 -1.32
N LEU A 219 -13.57 -3.25 -0.28
CA LEU A 219 -13.83 -4.28 0.73
C LEU A 219 -14.23 -3.59 2.04
N GLU A 220 -15.39 -3.89 2.59
CA GLU A 220 -15.87 -3.20 3.78
C GLU A 220 -16.58 -4.10 4.80
N ASN A 221 -16.42 -3.80 6.09
CA ASN A 221 -17.19 -4.40 7.21
C ASN A 221 -17.16 -5.93 7.24
N SER A 222 -16.05 -6.55 6.83
CA SER A 222 -16.00 -7.98 6.51
C SER A 222 -14.84 -8.71 7.20
N VAL A 223 -15.04 -10.01 7.45
CA VAL A 223 -14.02 -10.93 7.97
C VAL A 223 -13.66 -11.94 6.90
N PHE A 224 -12.39 -11.98 6.49
CA PHE A 224 -11.89 -12.87 5.45
C PHE A 224 -11.09 -14.01 6.06
N LYS A 225 -11.60 -15.25 5.96
CA LYS A 225 -10.93 -16.46 6.48
C LYS A 225 -9.81 -16.97 5.59
N LYS A 226 -9.84 -16.60 4.31
CA LYS A 226 -8.81 -16.88 3.31
C LYS A 226 -8.41 -15.58 2.61
N GLU A 227 -7.30 -15.63 1.89
CA GLU A 227 -6.82 -14.54 1.06
C GLU A 227 -7.90 -14.20 0.01
N PRO A 228 -8.38 -12.95 -0.08
CA PRO A 228 -9.43 -12.58 -1.05
C PRO A 228 -8.96 -12.70 -2.51
N PHE A 229 -7.67 -12.50 -2.74
CA PHE A 229 -7.03 -12.61 -4.04
C PHE A 229 -6.13 -13.84 -4.04
N LEU A 230 -6.36 -14.74 -4.99
CA LEU A 230 -5.44 -15.83 -5.28
C LEU A 230 -4.44 -15.36 -6.34
N ASP A 231 -3.17 -15.66 -6.10
CA ASP A 231 -2.12 -15.47 -7.10
C ASP A 231 -2.41 -16.38 -8.29
N VAL A 232 -2.42 -15.82 -9.49
CA VAL A 232 -2.40 -16.59 -10.72
C VAL A 232 -0.93 -16.86 -11.02
N ASP A 233 -0.52 -18.13 -10.94
CA ASP A 233 0.84 -18.64 -11.22
C ASP A 233 1.26 -18.51 -12.71
N VAL A 234 0.81 -17.46 -13.40
CA VAL A 234 1.14 -17.21 -14.80
C VAL A 234 1.95 -15.93 -14.88
N ASP A 235 3.25 -16.13 -15.07
CA ASP A 235 4.19 -15.11 -15.52
C ASP A 235 3.49 -14.18 -16.55
N GLU A 236 3.51 -12.87 -16.27
CA GLU A 236 3.19 -11.73 -17.17
C GLU A 236 1.86 -10.96 -17.01
N ARG A 237 0.85 -11.41 -16.25
CA ARG A 237 -0.35 -10.57 -16.03
C ARG A 237 -0.27 -9.75 -14.74
N GLU A 238 0.13 -8.50 -14.87
CA GLU A 238 0.03 -7.51 -13.78
C GLU A 238 -1.44 -7.18 -13.50
N LEU A 239 -1.89 -7.36 -12.25
CA LEU A 239 -3.20 -6.87 -11.81
C LEU A 239 -3.18 -5.33 -11.80
N LYS A 240 -4.00 -4.72 -12.66
CA LYS A 240 -4.14 -3.26 -12.74
C LYS A 240 -5.44 -2.84 -12.08
N LEU A 241 -5.34 -2.01 -11.05
CA LEU A 241 -6.46 -1.48 -10.29
C LEU A 241 -6.31 0.04 -10.21
N SER A 242 -7.37 0.79 -10.54
CA SER A 242 -7.33 2.24 -10.34
C SER A 242 -7.42 2.58 -8.85
N THR A 243 -8.34 1.95 -8.13
CA THR A 243 -8.61 2.24 -6.73
C THR A 243 -9.00 0.97 -5.98
N LEU A 244 -8.27 0.67 -4.91
CA LEU A 244 -8.58 -0.39 -3.94
C LEU A 244 -8.77 0.25 -2.57
N GLU A 245 -9.95 0.07 -1.99
CA GLU A 245 -10.28 0.59 -0.68
C GLU A 245 -10.69 -0.53 0.28
N VAL A 246 -10.16 -0.51 1.50
CA VAL A 246 -10.40 -1.52 2.53
C VAL A 246 -10.78 -0.80 3.82
N TYR A 247 -12.00 -1.02 4.30
CA TYR A 247 -12.55 -0.35 5.48
C TYR A 247 -13.09 -1.34 6.48
N ASP A 248 -12.76 -1.17 7.76
CA ASP A 248 -13.41 -1.90 8.86
C ASP A 248 -13.39 -3.44 8.67
N CYS A 249 -12.27 -3.97 8.16
CA CYS A 249 -12.10 -5.38 7.80
C CYS A 249 -11.17 -6.13 8.76
N ASN A 250 -11.31 -7.45 8.81
CA ASN A 250 -10.37 -8.35 9.47
C ASN A 250 -9.93 -9.48 8.52
N PHE A 251 -8.62 -9.61 8.29
CA PHE A 251 -8.03 -10.64 7.44
C PHE A 251 -7.39 -11.73 8.28
N ASP A 252 -8.15 -12.79 8.55
CA ASP A 252 -7.67 -13.98 9.27
C ASP A 252 -6.82 -14.88 8.38
N GLY A 253 -7.06 -14.88 7.07
CA GLY A 253 -6.34 -15.72 6.11
C GLY A 253 -5.06 -15.10 5.52
N GLY A 254 -4.77 -13.84 5.85
CA GLY A 254 -3.72 -13.06 5.21
C GLY A 254 -4.23 -12.22 4.02
N PHE A 255 -3.39 -11.32 3.52
CA PHE A 255 -3.72 -10.43 2.41
C PHE A 255 -2.51 -10.25 1.49
N LYS A 256 -2.63 -10.67 0.23
CA LYS A 256 -1.55 -10.62 -0.76
C LYS A 256 -1.94 -9.75 -1.95
N LEU A 257 -1.05 -8.84 -2.32
CA LEU A 257 -1.13 -7.96 -3.48
C LEU A 257 0.23 -7.93 -4.18
N ASN A 258 0.64 -9.05 -4.76
CA ASN A 258 1.93 -9.21 -5.41
C ASN A 258 1.87 -8.77 -6.88
N SER A 259 2.93 -8.12 -7.37
CA SER A 259 3.09 -7.71 -8.78
C SER A 259 1.90 -6.90 -9.33
N VAL A 260 1.35 -6.00 -8.49
CA VAL A 260 0.17 -5.18 -8.81
C VAL A 260 0.54 -3.75 -9.19
N HIS A 261 -0.29 -3.11 -10.02
CA HIS A 261 -0.23 -1.67 -10.25
C HIS A 261 -1.51 -1.00 -9.74
N ILE A 262 -1.39 -0.18 -8.68
CA ILE A 262 -2.54 0.48 -8.02
C ILE A 262 -2.35 1.99 -7.96
N SER A 263 -3.27 2.77 -8.53
CA SER A 263 -3.16 4.24 -8.40
C SER A 263 -3.48 4.71 -6.97
N TYR A 264 -4.51 4.14 -6.34
CA TYR A 264 -4.89 4.50 -4.98
C TYR A 264 -5.22 3.28 -4.13
N LEU A 265 -4.45 3.05 -3.07
CA LEU A 265 -4.69 2.03 -2.06
C LEU A 265 -4.98 2.70 -0.71
N TRP A 266 -6.21 2.56 -0.22
CA TRP A 266 -6.64 3.06 1.08
C TRP A 266 -7.05 1.92 2.00
N ILE A 267 -6.44 1.85 3.17
CA ILE A 267 -6.73 0.84 4.18
C ILE A 267 -6.99 1.55 5.51
N GLU A 268 -8.18 1.37 6.07
CA GLU A 268 -8.61 2.04 7.29
C GLU A 268 -9.32 1.08 8.24
N ASN A 269 -9.06 1.25 9.54
CA ASN A 269 -9.68 0.48 10.63
C ASN A 269 -9.62 -1.03 10.41
N THR A 270 -8.48 -1.53 9.94
CA THR A 270 -8.36 -2.91 9.45
C THR A 270 -7.29 -3.69 10.19
N ASN A 271 -7.55 -4.97 10.45
CA ASN A 271 -6.62 -5.88 11.10
C ASN A 271 -6.17 -7.00 10.15
N PHE A 272 -4.87 -7.34 10.18
CA PHE A 272 -4.27 -8.44 9.43
C PHE A 272 -3.64 -9.44 10.40
N LEU A 273 -4.26 -10.61 10.59
CA LEU A 273 -3.84 -11.58 11.61
C LEU A 273 -2.59 -12.37 11.18
N VAL A 274 -2.57 -12.88 9.95
CA VAL A 274 -1.49 -13.76 9.46
C VAL A 274 -0.37 -12.97 8.79
N GLY A 275 -0.71 -11.92 8.06
CA GLY A 275 0.27 -11.08 7.37
C GLY A 275 -0.34 -10.26 6.23
N PHE A 276 0.44 -9.31 5.76
CA PHE A 276 0.13 -8.46 4.62
C PHE A 276 1.34 -8.36 3.71
N TRP A 277 1.24 -8.92 2.50
CA TRP A 277 2.30 -8.95 1.51
C TRP A 277 1.92 -8.12 0.28
N MET A 278 2.83 -7.23 -0.11
CA MET A 278 2.77 -6.40 -1.31
C MET A 278 4.12 -6.49 -2.01
N LEU A 279 4.48 -7.67 -2.52
CA LEU A 279 5.77 -7.87 -3.17
C LEU A 279 5.76 -7.30 -4.59
N LYS A 280 6.80 -6.55 -4.98
CA LYS A 280 6.94 -5.98 -6.33
C LYS A 280 5.73 -5.13 -6.78
N ALA A 281 5.01 -4.53 -5.85
CA ALA A 281 3.86 -3.67 -6.14
C ALA A 281 4.33 -2.28 -6.61
N ASN A 282 3.61 -1.68 -7.56
CA ASN A 282 3.77 -0.29 -7.95
C ASN A 282 2.50 0.48 -7.57
N ILE A 283 2.60 1.31 -6.54
CA ILE A 283 1.43 2.02 -5.98
C ILE A 283 1.69 3.53 -6.02
N THR A 284 0.79 4.30 -6.63
CA THR A 284 0.93 5.76 -6.64
C THR A 284 0.66 6.33 -5.24
N THR A 285 -0.48 6.04 -4.63
CA THR A 285 -0.78 6.49 -3.27
C THR A 285 -1.17 5.33 -2.37
N LEU A 286 -0.40 5.12 -1.30
CA LEU A 286 -0.69 4.18 -0.22
C LEU A 286 -1.06 4.95 1.05
N ASN A 287 -2.25 4.71 1.59
CA ASN A 287 -2.70 5.24 2.88
C ASN A 287 -3.16 4.10 3.79
N CYS A 288 -2.49 3.95 4.93
CA CYS A 288 -2.87 3.02 6.00
C CYS A 288 -3.21 3.83 7.26
N ILE A 289 -4.44 3.74 7.75
CA ILE A 289 -4.94 4.53 8.89
C ILE A 289 -5.57 3.60 9.92
N ASN A 290 -5.09 3.63 11.16
CA ASN A 290 -5.60 2.78 12.23
C ASN A 290 -5.60 1.29 11.82
N VAL A 291 -4.43 0.82 11.39
CA VAL A 291 -4.24 -0.55 10.89
C VAL A 291 -3.38 -1.34 11.87
N VAL A 292 -3.74 -2.58 12.15
CA VAL A 292 -2.93 -3.50 12.97
C VAL A 292 -2.52 -4.69 12.10
N ILE A 293 -1.23 -4.98 12.06
CA ILE A 293 -0.68 -6.15 11.35
C ILE A 293 0.01 -7.01 12.41
N ASP A 294 -0.64 -8.12 12.76
CA ASP A 294 -0.17 -9.05 13.79
C ASP A 294 0.98 -9.92 13.26
N GLY A 295 0.85 -10.40 12.02
CA GLY A 295 1.88 -11.17 11.33
C GLY A 295 2.89 -10.30 10.58
N MET A 296 3.54 -10.91 9.58
CA MET A 296 4.56 -10.21 8.77
C MET A 296 3.92 -9.19 7.83
N PHE A 297 4.48 -7.99 7.80
CA PHE A 297 4.28 -7.04 6.71
C PHE A 297 5.48 -7.10 5.77
N ASP A 298 5.24 -7.33 4.47
CA ASP A 298 6.30 -7.40 3.48
C ASP A 298 5.95 -6.56 2.25
N ALA A 299 6.70 -5.49 2.03
CA ALA A 299 6.60 -4.65 0.85
C ALA A 299 7.82 -4.77 -0.05
N SER A 300 8.61 -5.84 0.07
CA SER A 300 9.91 -5.93 -0.59
C SER A 300 9.85 -5.75 -2.11
N ASN A 301 10.83 -5.04 -2.65
CA ASN A 301 10.94 -4.70 -4.08
C ASN A 301 9.82 -3.82 -4.65
N SER A 302 9.01 -3.19 -3.80
CA SER A 302 7.88 -2.35 -4.24
C SER A 302 8.28 -0.89 -4.45
N SER A 303 7.43 -0.15 -5.17
CA SER A 303 7.57 1.28 -5.42
C SER A 303 6.30 2.01 -4.99
N PHE A 304 6.49 3.09 -4.22
CA PHE A 304 5.43 3.96 -3.75
C PHE A 304 5.72 5.39 -4.19
N VAL A 305 4.79 6.06 -4.89
CA VAL A 305 4.97 7.50 -5.15
C VAL A 305 4.75 8.29 -3.85
N ARG A 306 3.69 7.96 -3.13
CA ARG A 306 3.37 8.49 -1.80
C ARG A 306 2.93 7.37 -0.88
N ALA A 307 3.53 7.30 0.31
CA ALA A 307 3.10 6.38 1.36
C ALA A 307 2.83 7.10 2.69
N LYS A 308 1.67 6.84 3.29
CA LYS A 308 1.29 7.36 4.59
C LYS A 308 0.78 6.25 5.49
N PHE A 309 1.45 6.09 6.63
CA PHE A 309 1.05 5.21 7.70
C PHE A 309 0.70 6.08 8.90
N THR A 310 -0.55 5.99 9.38
CA THR A 310 -1.04 6.78 10.51
C THR A 310 -1.69 5.86 11.53
N ARG A 311 -1.18 5.85 12.77
CA ARG A 311 -1.66 4.94 13.83
C ARG A 311 -1.61 3.46 13.39
N THR A 312 -0.57 3.09 12.64
CA THR A 312 -0.35 1.71 12.18
C THR A 312 0.54 0.97 13.17
N LYS A 313 0.21 -0.28 13.50
CA LYS A 313 1.02 -1.13 14.37
C LYS A 313 1.50 -2.35 13.62
N PHE A 314 2.81 -2.54 13.55
CA PHE A 314 3.46 -3.75 13.07
C PHE A 314 3.90 -4.55 14.30
N LEU A 315 3.20 -5.64 14.61
CA LEU A 315 3.48 -6.43 15.82
C LEU A 315 4.61 -7.43 15.61
N ASP A 316 4.76 -7.97 14.40
CA ASP A 316 5.88 -8.81 14.02
C ASP A 316 6.87 -8.06 13.10
N VAL A 317 7.40 -8.71 12.06
CA VAL A 317 8.39 -8.13 11.15
C VAL A 317 7.72 -7.20 10.14
N ALA A 318 8.26 -5.98 10.01
CA ALA A 318 7.93 -5.06 8.92
C ALA A 318 9.10 -4.94 7.95
N ASP A 319 8.98 -5.54 6.78
CA ASP A 319 10.02 -5.58 5.75
C ASP A 319 9.73 -4.61 4.60
N PHE A 320 10.66 -3.69 4.39
CA PHE A 320 10.69 -2.71 3.32
C PHE A 320 11.99 -2.82 2.50
N GLU A 321 12.60 -4.00 2.45
CA GLU A 321 13.84 -4.23 1.70
C GLU A 321 13.67 -3.88 0.20
N GLU A 322 14.61 -3.10 -0.33
CA GLU A 322 14.64 -2.67 -1.74
C GLU A 322 13.43 -1.84 -2.19
N VAL A 323 12.67 -1.26 -1.25
CA VAL A 323 11.55 -0.38 -1.57
C VAL A 323 12.01 0.99 -2.08
N LYS A 324 11.27 1.54 -3.05
CA LYS A 324 11.48 2.89 -3.60
C LYS A 324 10.31 3.79 -3.26
N PHE A 325 10.54 4.77 -2.40
CA PHE A 325 9.56 5.80 -2.05
C PHE A 325 9.83 7.10 -2.82
N GLY A 326 8.79 7.71 -3.38
CA GLY A 326 8.91 8.97 -4.13
C GLY A 326 9.33 8.81 -5.58
N LYS A 327 9.00 7.68 -6.22
CA LYS A 327 9.34 7.41 -7.63
C LYS A 327 8.10 7.06 -8.44
N ALA A 328 7.80 7.84 -9.48
CA ALA A 328 6.77 7.53 -10.48
C ALA A 328 7.45 7.24 -11.82
N ASP A 329 7.21 6.08 -12.42
CA ASP A 329 7.64 5.73 -13.80
C ASP A 329 9.12 5.99 -14.16
N GLY A 330 10.02 6.00 -13.18
CA GLY A 330 11.43 6.31 -13.46
C GLY A 330 11.86 7.74 -13.13
N GLU A 331 10.91 8.64 -12.96
CA GLU A 331 11.12 10.08 -12.81
C GLU A 331 10.93 10.56 -11.37
N PHE A 332 11.63 11.65 -11.05
CA PHE A 332 11.61 12.32 -9.74
C PHE A 332 10.53 13.42 -9.78
N LEU A 333 9.48 13.30 -8.96
CA LEU A 333 8.38 14.27 -8.87
C LEU A 333 8.65 15.40 -7.86
N GLU A 334 9.24 16.53 -8.27
CA GLU A 334 9.56 17.66 -7.37
C GLU A 334 8.31 18.35 -6.79
N SER A 335 7.74 17.83 -5.68
CA SER A 335 6.79 18.60 -4.85
C SER A 335 6.67 18.10 -3.39
N ASP A 336 6.39 19.02 -2.47
CA ASP A 336 6.17 18.77 -1.02
C ASP A 336 4.99 17.83 -0.72
N GLU A 337 4.09 17.62 -1.70
CA GLU A 337 2.90 16.76 -1.57
C GLU A 337 3.23 15.26 -1.53
N HIS A 338 4.49 14.89 -1.78
CA HIS A 338 4.99 13.50 -1.85
C HIS A 338 5.71 13.03 -0.57
N THR A 339 5.47 13.69 0.57
CA THR A 339 6.11 13.31 1.84
C THR A 339 5.66 11.93 2.29
N ASN A 340 6.63 11.04 2.56
CA ASN A 340 6.35 9.73 3.15
C ASN A 340 6.25 9.86 4.67
N GLN A 341 5.06 9.60 5.21
CA GLN A 341 4.72 9.93 6.59
C GLN A 341 4.45 8.67 7.42
N PHE A 342 5.19 8.52 8.51
CA PHE A 342 4.97 7.47 9.51
C PHE A 342 4.59 8.13 10.83
N LYS A 343 3.30 8.41 11.00
CA LYS A 343 2.78 9.18 12.14
C LYS A 343 2.09 8.29 13.17
N TYR A 344 2.62 8.25 14.39
CA TYR A 344 2.13 7.35 15.45
C TYR A 344 2.18 5.87 15.03
N VAL A 345 3.20 5.51 14.26
CA VAL A 345 3.44 4.13 13.84
C VAL A 345 4.21 3.41 14.95
N THR A 346 3.84 2.18 15.26
CA THR A 346 4.56 1.34 16.23
C THR A 346 5.18 0.15 15.52
N PHE A 347 6.50 -0.03 15.67
CA PHE A 347 7.20 -1.27 15.29
C PHE A 347 7.58 -2.01 16.58
N VAL A 348 6.94 -3.16 16.82
CA VAL A 348 7.12 -3.94 18.07
C VAL A 348 8.32 -4.87 17.99
N ASN A 349 8.52 -5.54 16.85
CA ASN A 349 9.68 -6.38 16.60
C ASN A 349 10.59 -5.72 15.54
N ALA A 350 11.15 -6.51 14.63
CA ALA A 350 12.11 -6.06 13.64
C ALA A 350 11.46 -5.20 12.54
N SER A 351 12.16 -4.13 12.16
CA SER A 351 11.83 -3.32 10.98
C SER A 351 13.04 -3.22 10.05
N ASN A 352 12.87 -3.57 8.78
CA ASN A 352 13.93 -3.65 7.79
C ASN A 352 13.73 -2.63 6.67
N PHE A 353 14.69 -1.72 6.51
CA PHE A 353 14.75 -0.70 5.46
C PHE A 353 16.06 -0.80 4.67
N LYS A 354 16.58 -2.03 4.53
CA LYS A 354 17.82 -2.29 3.81
C LYS A 354 17.64 -2.02 2.32
N ASN A 355 18.61 -1.37 1.69
CA ASN A 355 18.57 -0.95 0.28
C ASN A 355 17.34 -0.08 -0.10
N THR A 356 16.59 0.44 0.87
CA THR A 356 15.42 1.29 0.62
C THR A 356 15.85 2.68 0.17
N SER A 357 15.15 3.27 -0.80
CA SER A 357 15.40 4.63 -1.28
C SER A 357 14.22 5.53 -1.01
N PHE A 358 14.44 6.59 -0.22
CA PHE A 358 13.49 7.69 0.00
C PHE A 358 13.95 8.89 -0.82
N PHE A 359 13.34 9.09 -1.99
CA PHE A 359 13.77 10.12 -2.93
C PHE A 359 13.30 11.54 -2.57
N TYR A 360 12.27 11.69 -1.74
CA TYR A 360 11.77 12.99 -1.25
C TYR A 360 12.09 13.23 0.21
N SER A 361 11.23 12.73 1.09
CA SER A 361 11.36 12.90 2.53
C SER A 361 10.89 11.65 3.25
N LEU A 362 11.39 11.53 4.48
CA LEU A 362 11.00 10.53 5.45
C LEU A 362 10.66 11.23 6.75
N ASP A 363 9.46 10.99 7.28
CA ASP A 363 9.06 11.48 8.60
C ASP A 363 8.83 10.32 9.56
N PHE A 364 9.78 10.14 10.48
CA PHE A 364 9.77 9.17 11.58
C PHE A 364 9.65 9.84 12.96
N GLU A 365 9.30 11.13 13.05
CA GLU A 365 9.34 11.89 14.32
C GLU A 365 8.43 11.28 15.41
N ASN A 366 7.30 10.73 14.99
CA ASN A 366 6.27 10.21 15.88
C ASN A 366 6.19 8.67 15.86
N VAL A 367 7.28 7.98 15.54
CA VAL A 367 7.33 6.51 15.51
C VAL A 367 7.73 5.96 16.89
N ASP A 368 7.02 4.93 17.37
CA ASP A 368 7.41 4.13 18.55
C ASP A 368 8.18 2.89 18.08
N LEU A 369 9.46 2.81 18.46
CA LEU A 369 10.39 1.74 18.09
C LEU A 369 10.78 0.95 19.34
N ARG A 370 10.40 -0.33 19.40
CA ARG A 370 10.85 -1.25 20.47
C ARG A 370 12.22 -1.84 20.18
N GLU A 371 12.51 -2.09 18.91
CA GLU A 371 13.81 -2.50 18.40
C GLU A 371 14.34 -1.50 17.36
N GLN A 372 15.65 -1.52 17.12
CA GLN A 372 16.28 -0.58 16.19
C GLN A 372 16.07 -1.00 14.73
N PRO A 373 15.53 -0.12 13.86
CA PRO A 373 15.33 -0.40 12.44
C PRO A 373 16.66 -0.65 11.72
N ASN A 374 16.65 -1.42 10.64
CA ASN A 374 17.84 -1.66 9.81
C ASN A 374 17.84 -0.77 8.55
N PHE A 375 18.70 0.25 8.51
CA PHE A 375 18.84 1.17 7.37
C PHE A 375 20.05 0.88 6.48
N LEU A 376 20.61 -0.33 6.51
CA LEU A 376 21.83 -0.63 5.76
C LEU A 376 21.67 -0.33 4.26
N LYS A 377 22.58 0.47 3.71
CA LYS A 377 22.58 0.92 2.30
C LYS A 377 21.32 1.70 1.87
N SER A 378 20.53 2.22 2.81
CA SER A 378 19.39 3.06 2.46
C SER A 378 19.84 4.43 1.95
N TYR A 379 19.11 4.95 0.97
CA TYR A 379 19.21 6.34 0.52
C TYR A 379 18.08 7.15 1.14
N ILE A 380 18.42 8.29 1.76
CA ILE A 380 17.45 9.17 2.41
C ILE A 380 17.78 10.59 1.97
N ASN A 381 16.87 11.20 1.23
CA ASN A 381 17.02 12.59 0.81
C ASN A 381 16.92 13.53 2.04
N SER A 382 17.84 14.49 2.09
CA SER A 382 17.93 15.48 3.16
C SER A 382 16.87 16.58 3.10
N TYR A 383 16.23 16.75 1.95
CA TYR A 383 15.18 17.73 1.76
C TYR A 383 13.90 17.32 2.53
N ASN A 384 13.33 18.23 3.32
CA ASN A 384 12.13 18.00 4.14
C ASN A 384 12.14 16.78 5.08
N THR A 385 13.30 16.19 5.36
CA THR A 385 13.45 15.16 6.39
C THR A 385 13.77 15.83 7.72
N ASN A 386 12.98 15.55 8.75
CA ASN A 386 13.14 16.19 10.05
C ASN A 386 14.39 15.68 10.81
N ARG A 387 14.84 16.49 11.78
CA ARG A 387 16.00 16.16 12.62
C ARG A 387 15.83 14.85 13.37
N GLU A 388 14.64 14.58 13.91
CA GLU A 388 14.37 13.38 14.70
C GLU A 388 14.57 12.10 13.90
N THR A 389 14.15 12.12 12.64
CA THR A 389 14.36 11.02 11.68
C THR A 389 15.84 10.73 11.53
N PHE A 390 16.68 11.75 11.30
CA PHE A 390 18.14 11.54 11.22
C PHE A 390 18.75 11.03 12.53
N ARG A 391 18.22 11.47 13.68
CA ARG A 391 18.66 11.00 14.99
C ARG A 391 18.37 9.51 15.18
N ILE A 392 17.17 9.06 14.79
CA ILE A 392 16.77 7.64 14.82
C ILE A 392 17.68 6.80 13.93
N ILE A 393 17.89 7.23 12.67
CA ILE A 393 18.73 6.49 11.71
C ILE A 393 20.17 6.41 12.21
N LYS A 394 20.74 7.52 12.69
CA LYS A 394 22.09 7.54 13.28
C LYS A 394 22.19 6.54 14.43
N TYR A 395 21.26 6.57 15.38
CA TYR A 395 21.26 5.66 16.52
C TYR A 395 21.17 4.18 16.10
N SER A 396 20.44 3.90 15.02
CA SER A 396 20.37 2.56 14.42
C SER A 396 21.72 2.05 13.89
N PHE A 397 22.60 2.93 13.40
CA PHE A 397 23.95 2.56 12.98
C PHE A 397 24.94 2.49 14.15
N ASP A 398 24.87 3.45 15.08
CA ASP A 398 25.70 3.47 16.28
C ASP A 398 25.50 2.19 17.12
N SER A 399 24.25 1.76 17.30
CA SER A 399 23.91 0.53 18.04
C SER A 399 24.48 -0.76 17.42
N ARG A 400 24.81 -0.74 16.13
CA ARG A 400 25.42 -1.86 15.39
C ARG A 400 26.94 -1.70 15.20
N GLY A 401 27.54 -0.66 15.79
CA GLY A 401 28.96 -0.36 15.64
C GLY A 401 29.36 0.17 14.26
N ASN A 402 28.42 0.59 13.41
CA ASN A 402 28.72 1.20 12.11
C ASN A 402 28.92 2.72 12.25
N THR A 403 30.05 3.09 12.84
CA THR A 403 30.40 4.48 13.17
C THR A 403 30.48 5.41 11.95
N LEU A 404 30.93 4.89 10.80
CA LEU A 404 31.08 5.67 9.57
C LEU A 404 29.72 6.14 9.03
N GLU A 405 28.74 5.23 8.95
CA GLU A 405 27.39 5.58 8.53
C GLU A 405 26.68 6.44 9.57
N ALA A 406 26.84 6.15 10.87
CA ALA A 406 26.31 6.99 11.92
C ALA A 406 26.82 8.44 11.84
N ASN A 407 28.13 8.63 11.59
CA ASN A 407 28.72 9.96 11.38
C ASN A 407 28.18 10.66 10.13
N ARG A 408 27.86 9.92 9.05
CA ARG A 408 27.21 10.48 7.85
C ARG A 408 25.84 11.06 8.21
N PHE A 409 25.02 10.32 8.96
CA PHE A 409 23.69 10.77 9.38
C PHE A 409 23.71 11.83 10.48
N PHE A 410 24.74 11.85 11.35
CA PHE A 410 24.96 12.96 12.29
C PHE A 410 25.10 14.30 11.57
N VAL A 411 25.83 14.35 10.45
CA VAL A 411 25.98 15.60 9.68
C VAL A 411 24.64 16.05 9.12
N GLN A 412 23.78 15.10 8.69
CA GLN A 412 22.43 15.42 8.22
C GLN A 412 21.52 15.91 9.36
N GLU A 413 21.59 15.28 10.54
CA GLU A 413 20.92 15.73 11.77
C GLU A 413 21.29 17.19 12.09
N MET A 414 22.58 17.55 12.01
CA MET A 414 23.05 18.91 12.28
C MET A 414 22.63 19.91 11.20
N LYS A 415 22.55 19.49 9.93
CA LYS A 415 22.03 20.33 8.83
C LYS A 415 20.53 20.61 8.99
N ALA A 416 19.74 19.60 9.37
CA ALA A 416 18.32 19.77 9.69
C ALA A 416 18.13 20.73 10.87
N PHE A 417 18.87 20.52 11.96
CA PHE A 417 18.81 21.41 13.13
C PHE A 417 19.23 22.85 12.80
N LYS A 418 20.22 23.04 11.92
CA LYS A 418 20.62 24.37 11.45
C LYS A 418 19.47 25.09 10.73
N ASN A 419 18.62 24.36 10.00
CA ASN A 419 17.45 24.93 9.34
C ASN A 419 16.36 25.30 10.35
N GLU A 420 16.05 24.44 11.32
CA GLU A 420 15.13 24.75 12.44
C GLU A 420 15.59 26.00 13.20
N LEU A 421 16.90 26.12 13.47
CA LEU A 421 17.47 27.29 14.11
C LEU A 421 17.30 28.58 13.29
N LYS A 422 17.24 28.54 11.95
CA LYS A 422 17.03 29.77 11.17
C LYS A 422 15.71 30.44 11.55
N GLU A 423 14.68 29.63 11.74
CA GLU A 423 13.31 30.06 12.03
C GLU A 423 13.15 30.49 13.49
N GLU A 424 13.66 29.71 14.45
CA GLU A 424 13.34 29.90 15.88
C GLU A 424 14.56 30.17 16.80
N GLY A 425 15.79 30.08 16.28
CA GLY A 425 17.01 30.08 17.09
C GLY A 425 17.54 31.47 17.50
N ASN A 426 18.21 31.52 18.66
CA ASN A 426 18.96 32.69 19.13
C ASN A 426 20.20 32.96 18.26
N PHE A 427 20.65 34.22 18.23
CA PHE A 427 21.82 34.68 17.48
C PHE A 427 23.09 33.88 17.81
N TRP A 428 23.35 33.59 19.09
CA TRP A 428 24.54 32.86 19.51
C TRP A 428 24.55 31.41 19.02
N ASP A 429 23.40 30.73 19.08
CA ASP A 429 23.28 29.35 18.58
C ASP A 429 23.48 29.30 17.06
N LYS A 430 22.87 30.26 16.34
CA LYS A 430 23.07 30.45 14.90
C LYS A 430 24.56 30.64 14.57
N LEU A 431 25.26 31.50 15.31
CA LEU A 431 26.69 31.77 15.11
C LEU A 431 27.52 30.51 15.33
N VAL A 432 27.34 29.82 16.46
CA VAL A 432 28.11 28.61 16.80
C VAL A 432 27.91 27.52 15.74
N TYR A 433 26.67 27.29 15.31
CA TYR A 433 26.38 26.29 14.27
C TYR A 433 26.94 26.67 12.90
N ASN A 434 26.84 27.94 12.52
CA ASN A 434 27.43 28.44 11.27
C ASN A 434 28.95 28.30 11.26
N VAL A 435 29.62 28.61 12.37
CA VAL A 435 31.07 28.47 12.51
C VAL A 435 31.49 27.00 12.45
N ASN A 436 30.78 26.09 13.12
CA ASN A 436 31.07 24.65 13.06
C ASN A 436 30.88 24.06 11.65
N ASP A 437 29.82 24.43 10.96
CA ASP A 437 29.57 24.03 9.57
C ASP A 437 30.65 24.58 8.62
N LEU A 438 31.04 25.85 8.81
CA LEU A 438 32.06 26.53 8.00
C LEU A 438 33.47 25.94 8.19
N ILE A 439 33.84 25.60 9.42
CA ILE A 439 35.20 25.11 9.73
C ILE A 439 35.37 23.66 9.29
N SER A 440 34.43 22.78 9.65
CA SER A 440 34.65 21.33 9.59
C SER A 440 33.49 20.54 9.00
N GLU A 441 32.44 21.18 8.48
CA GLU A 441 31.19 20.51 8.09
C GLU A 441 30.68 19.60 9.23
N PHE A 442 30.58 20.18 10.43
CA PHE A 442 30.24 19.46 11.66
C PHE A 442 31.15 18.26 11.94
N GLY A 443 32.46 18.43 11.77
CA GLY A 443 33.45 17.39 12.06
C GLY A 443 33.62 16.32 10.96
N ARG A 444 33.06 16.53 9.77
CA ARG A 444 33.22 15.60 8.64
C ARG A 444 34.45 15.91 7.79
N ASN A 445 34.92 17.14 7.75
CA ASN A 445 36.01 17.52 6.86
C ASN A 445 37.19 18.11 7.63
N TYR A 446 38.12 17.24 8.04
CA TYR A 446 39.32 17.67 8.75
C TYR A 446 40.29 18.47 7.84
N ILE A 447 40.29 18.22 6.52
CA ILE A 447 41.10 19.00 5.57
C ILE A 447 40.63 20.45 5.57
N ARG A 448 39.31 20.69 5.56
CA ARG A 448 38.74 22.04 5.65
C ARG A 448 39.18 22.76 6.93
N ALA A 449 39.16 22.06 8.07
CA ALA A 449 39.61 22.62 9.33
C ALA A 449 41.11 22.96 9.33
N ILE A 450 41.95 22.11 8.72
CA ILE A 450 43.38 22.37 8.52
C ILE A 450 43.60 23.59 7.60
N THR A 451 42.85 23.70 6.50
CA THR A 451 42.94 24.85 5.60
C THR A 451 42.61 26.15 6.33
N TRP A 452 41.57 26.18 7.16
CA TRP A 452 41.26 27.34 8.00
C TRP A 452 42.38 27.67 8.99
N LEU A 453 43.04 26.65 9.56
CA LEU A 453 44.21 26.86 10.42
C LEU A 453 45.35 27.51 9.65
N ILE A 454 45.67 27.03 8.45
CA ILE A 454 46.72 27.59 7.59
C ILE A 454 46.39 29.04 7.21
N ILE A 455 45.16 29.31 6.76
CA ILE A 455 44.72 30.67 6.41
C ILE A 455 44.83 31.60 7.63
N SER A 456 44.42 31.13 8.80
CA SER A 456 44.46 31.90 10.04
C SER A 456 45.90 32.17 10.52
N LEU A 457 46.82 31.23 10.29
CA LEU A 457 48.25 31.42 10.56
C LEU A 457 48.86 32.47 9.62
N ILE A 458 48.53 32.42 8.33
CA ILE A 458 48.97 33.40 7.34
C ILE A 458 48.42 34.78 7.70
N SER A 459 47.13 34.89 8.01
CA SER A 459 46.50 36.17 8.36
C SER A 459 47.08 36.76 9.64
N TYR A 460 47.33 35.94 10.67
CA TYR A 460 48.01 36.37 11.89
C TYR A 460 49.42 36.90 11.60
N THR A 461 50.17 36.22 10.74
CA THR A 461 51.52 36.64 10.34
C THR A 461 51.50 37.97 9.58
N ILE A 462 50.53 38.15 8.67
CA ILE A 462 50.33 39.41 7.94
C ILE A 462 49.99 40.54 8.91
N LEU A 463 49.09 40.30 9.88
CA LEU A 463 48.73 41.30 10.89
C LEU A 463 49.93 41.70 11.76
N LEU A 464 50.79 40.74 12.12
CA LEU A 464 52.04 41.05 12.84
C LEU A 464 52.99 41.93 12.01
N TYR A 465 53.09 41.69 10.71
CA TYR A 465 53.92 42.51 9.81
C TYR A 465 53.33 43.91 9.60
N LEU A 466 52.01 44.00 9.40
CA LEU A 466 51.30 45.27 9.29
C LEU A 466 51.40 46.08 10.58
N HIS A 467 51.32 45.42 11.74
CA HIS A 467 51.50 46.07 13.03
C HIS A 467 52.89 46.70 13.14
N ASP A 468 53.95 45.95 12.80
CA ASP A 468 55.31 46.48 12.82
C ASP A 468 55.44 47.69 11.88
N TRP A 469 55.01 47.53 10.62
CA TRP A 469 55.06 48.61 9.63
C TRP A 469 54.24 49.84 10.05
N TYR A 470 53.08 49.64 10.68
CA TYR A 470 52.20 50.73 11.09
C TYR A 470 52.76 51.48 12.30
N PHE A 471 53.26 50.78 13.32
CA PHE A 471 53.86 51.42 14.51
C PHE A 471 55.23 52.06 14.25
N ASP A 472 55.94 51.62 13.21
CA ASP A 472 57.13 52.34 12.72
C ASP A 472 56.78 53.72 12.14
N ASN A 473 55.51 53.96 11.76
CA ASN A 473 55.06 55.18 11.08
C ASN A 473 54.00 56.00 11.86
N PHE A 474 53.29 55.41 12.82
CA PHE A 474 52.18 56.03 13.56
C PHE A 474 52.07 55.50 15.00
N ASP A 475 51.82 56.39 15.98
CA ASP A 475 51.77 56.02 17.40
C ASP A 475 50.50 55.24 17.84
N TYR A 476 49.45 55.13 17.02
CA TYR A 476 48.14 54.58 17.46
C TYR A 476 47.41 53.75 16.39
N PHE A 477 47.17 52.47 16.68
CA PHE A 477 46.54 51.49 15.76
C PHE A 477 45.04 51.69 15.50
N ILE A 478 44.29 52.34 16.42
CA ILE A 478 42.83 52.55 16.33
C ILE A 478 42.50 53.98 16.77
N TRP A 479 41.46 54.57 16.15
CA TRP A 479 40.90 55.90 16.44
C TRP A 479 41.14 56.40 17.88
N LYS A 480 41.72 57.60 18.02
CA LYS A 480 42.10 58.26 19.28
C LYS A 480 41.00 58.30 20.38
N LYS A 481 39.72 58.19 20.01
CA LYS A 481 38.60 58.15 20.97
C LYS A 481 38.38 56.79 21.66
N LEU A 482 38.90 55.69 21.10
CA LEU A 482 38.72 54.32 21.62
C LEU A 482 39.98 53.77 22.31
N GLU A 483 41.03 54.59 22.42
CA GLU A 483 42.34 54.21 22.93
C GLU A 483 42.29 53.58 24.33
N TRP A 484 41.49 54.15 25.24
CA TRP A 484 41.36 53.66 26.62
C TRP A 484 40.81 52.23 26.70
N ILE A 485 39.88 51.86 25.81
CA ILE A 485 39.32 50.50 25.73
C ILE A 485 40.40 49.52 25.29
N TRP A 486 41.23 49.94 24.31
CA TRP A 486 42.26 49.09 23.75
C TRP A 486 43.42 48.87 24.71
N ILE A 487 43.83 49.90 25.45
CA ILE A 487 44.80 49.79 26.54
C ILE A 487 44.27 48.82 27.60
N PHE A 488 43.03 49.00 28.04
CA PHE A 488 42.39 48.14 29.04
C PHE A 488 42.34 46.66 28.61
N LEU A 489 41.93 46.38 27.36
CA LEU A 489 41.87 45.00 26.84
C LEU A 489 43.25 44.36 26.69
N ASN A 490 44.26 45.13 26.25
CA ASN A 490 45.64 44.65 26.18
C ASN A 490 46.21 44.36 27.58
N ASP A 491 45.91 45.20 28.57
CA ASP A 491 46.36 44.98 29.95
C ASP A 491 45.68 43.75 30.57
N ILE A 492 44.41 43.48 30.27
CA ILE A 492 43.77 42.20 30.62
C ILE A 492 44.52 41.04 29.95
N ALA A 493 44.79 41.13 28.65
CA ALA A 493 45.43 40.05 27.89
C ALA A 493 46.85 39.72 28.37
N LYS A 494 47.64 40.74 28.76
CA LYS A 494 48.98 40.58 29.35
C LYS A 494 49.00 39.71 30.61
N ASN A 495 47.89 39.67 31.35
CA ASN A 495 47.75 38.91 32.59
C ASN A 495 47.32 37.45 32.37
N PHE A 496 46.77 37.09 31.21
CA PHE A 496 46.14 35.78 30.99
C PHE A 496 47.13 34.69 30.50
N LEU A 497 48.18 35.06 29.78
CA LEU A 497 49.16 34.15 29.15
C LEU A 497 50.54 34.83 29.16
N PRO A 498 51.68 34.11 28.95
CA PRO A 498 53.02 34.71 28.94
C PRO A 498 53.28 35.54 27.68
N PHE A 499 52.25 36.15 27.08
CA PHE A 499 52.36 37.01 25.90
C PHE A 499 53.30 38.19 26.12
N SER A 500 53.29 38.76 27.32
CA SER A 500 54.22 39.83 27.72
C SER A 500 55.70 39.41 27.64
N ARG A 501 56.02 38.11 27.75
CA ARG A 501 57.38 37.58 27.61
C ARG A 501 57.72 37.15 26.18
N PHE A 502 56.75 36.69 25.40
CA PHE A 502 56.98 36.21 24.03
C PHE A 502 56.89 37.31 22.97
N LEU A 503 56.14 38.38 23.22
CA LEU A 503 55.99 39.54 22.34
C LEU A 503 56.98 40.66 22.69
N GLY A 504 58.19 40.33 23.15
CA GLY A 504 59.15 41.19 23.86
C GLY A 504 59.56 42.55 23.22
N SER A 505 58.98 42.94 22.08
CA SER A 505 59.13 44.26 21.46
C SER A 505 57.83 44.85 20.86
N LYS A 506 56.67 44.19 21.02
CA LYS A 506 55.40 44.54 20.35
C LYS A 506 54.27 44.83 21.35
N SER A 507 54.39 45.93 22.08
CA SER A 507 53.37 46.38 23.04
C SER A 507 52.12 46.89 22.31
N GLY A 508 50.93 46.46 22.72
CA GLY A 508 49.64 46.91 22.16
C GLY A 508 48.93 45.90 21.25
N PHE A 509 49.54 44.73 21.02
CA PHE A 509 48.98 43.65 20.18
C PHE A 509 48.52 42.43 20.99
N GLU A 510 48.69 42.44 22.32
CA GLU A 510 48.49 41.28 23.19
C GLU A 510 47.05 40.75 23.16
N PHE A 511 46.06 41.63 23.08
CA PHE A 511 44.65 41.26 22.98
C PHE A 511 44.31 40.56 21.66
N ILE A 512 44.85 41.05 20.53
CA ILE A 512 44.66 40.41 19.22
C ILE A 512 45.31 39.03 19.21
N SER A 513 46.54 38.93 19.73
CA SER A 513 47.22 37.64 19.89
C SER A 513 46.43 36.66 20.74
N LEU A 514 45.81 37.11 21.84
CA LEU A 514 44.94 36.28 22.68
C LEU A 514 43.73 35.74 21.89
N LEU A 515 43.06 36.60 21.10
CA LEU A 515 41.93 36.18 20.26
C LEU A 515 42.34 35.13 19.22
N PHE A 516 43.48 35.32 18.53
CA PHE A 516 44.00 34.33 17.59
C PHE A 516 44.37 33.02 18.28
N TYR A 517 44.89 33.07 19.50
CA TYR A 517 45.21 31.86 20.26
C TYR A 517 43.97 31.05 20.63
N ILE A 518 42.92 31.72 21.10
CA ILE A 518 41.61 31.09 21.35
C ILE A 518 41.07 30.47 20.05
N TRP A 519 41.12 31.22 18.96
CA TRP A 519 40.71 30.76 17.64
C TRP A 519 41.49 29.54 17.14
N PHE A 520 42.82 29.52 17.31
CA PHE A 520 43.65 28.35 17.01
C PHE A 520 43.28 27.15 17.89
N GLY A 521 43.00 27.36 19.17
CA GLY A 521 42.48 26.32 20.06
C GLY A 521 41.20 25.70 19.54
N ILE A 522 40.25 26.53 19.08
CA ILE A 522 39.00 26.06 18.45
C ILE A 522 39.28 25.26 17.18
N LEU A 523 40.14 25.75 16.28
CA LEU A 523 40.48 25.07 15.03
C LEU A 523 41.19 23.73 15.27
N ILE A 524 42.16 23.68 16.20
CA ILE A 524 42.86 22.45 16.58
C ILE A 524 41.86 21.44 17.16
N TRP A 525 40.96 21.89 18.04
CA TRP A 525 39.92 21.03 18.59
C TRP A 525 39.02 20.45 17.48
N GLN A 526 38.60 21.29 16.53
CA GLN A 526 37.80 20.85 15.38
C GLN A 526 38.54 19.83 14.50
N ILE A 527 39.85 20.00 14.30
CA ILE A 527 40.69 19.01 13.60
C ILE A 527 40.69 17.69 14.36
N VAL A 528 40.96 17.71 15.67
CA VAL A 528 40.99 16.49 16.51
C VAL A 528 39.66 15.74 16.46
N VAL A 529 38.54 16.45 16.63
CA VAL A 529 37.19 15.87 16.55
C VAL A 529 36.93 15.26 15.17
N SER A 530 37.31 15.97 14.11
CA SER A 530 37.09 15.51 12.73
C SER A 530 37.91 14.27 12.39
N VAL A 531 39.17 14.24 12.82
CA VAL A 531 40.06 13.08 12.66
C VAL A 531 39.53 11.90 13.45
N LYS A 532 39.12 12.09 14.72
CA LYS A 532 38.56 11.02 15.55
C LYS A 532 37.33 10.37 14.88
N ARG A 533 36.44 11.18 14.30
CA ARG A 533 35.26 10.67 13.58
C ARG A 533 35.60 9.91 12.29
N HIS A 534 36.75 10.20 11.66
CA HIS A 534 37.23 9.46 10.49
C HIS A 534 37.95 8.17 10.84
N THR A 535 38.59 8.10 12.01
CA THR A 535 39.45 6.97 12.40
C THR A 535 38.79 5.97 13.32
N GLN A 536 37.69 6.32 13.99
CA GLN A 536 36.89 5.36 14.78
C GLN A 536 36.18 4.39 13.83
N ARG A 537 36.71 3.17 13.75
CA ARG A 537 36.10 2.01 13.09
C ARG A 537 35.33 1.17 14.09
#